data_AF-A0A956FWW2-F1
#
_entry.id   AF-A0A956FWW2-F1
#
_cell.length_a   1.000
_cell.length_b   1.000
_cell.length_c   1.000
_cell.angle_alpha   90.00
_cell.angle_beta   90.00
_cell.angle_gamma   90.00
#
_symmetry.space_group_name_H-M   'P 1'
#
loop_
_entity.id
_entity.type
_entity.pdbx_description
1 polymer ?
#
loop_
_entity_poly.entity_id
_entity_poly.type
_entity_poly.pdbx_seq_one_letter_code
_entity_poly.pdbx_strand_id
1 'polypeptide(L)'
;MIAEPMSTAERVEHGVLGVGAAVGGGWAAPAILEALGQASRRGDPDLIVAFMMLFLLFGMMLFGLAVSLRGNLGWPLARWVAAPLGAWRSAAYLARHANVWKLDPEGGAALAGALALLHRPKHDVEAAAQLSAQIADTTTLGAAGIAASGLLLASRGERDGARELL
;
A
#
# COMPACT_ATOMS: atom_id res chain seq x y z
N MET A 1 65.45 -7.79 -9.81
CA MET A 1 64.06 -8.20 -10.07
C MET A 1 63.28 -6.96 -10.42
N ILE A 2 62.96 -6.79 -11.70
CA ILE A 2 62.17 -5.67 -12.20
C ILE A 2 60.73 -6.17 -12.24
N ALA A 3 59.83 -5.55 -11.48
CA ALA A 3 58.42 -5.90 -11.48
C ALA A 3 57.80 -5.50 -12.83
N GLU A 4 57.29 -6.47 -13.57
CA GLU A 4 56.58 -6.21 -14.82
C GLU A 4 55.28 -5.43 -14.55
N PRO A 5 54.99 -4.40 -15.34
CA PRO A 5 53.75 -3.65 -15.20
C PRO A 5 52.56 -4.52 -15.62
N MET A 6 51.68 -4.78 -14.65
CA MET A 6 50.38 -5.45 -14.85
C MET A 6 49.60 -4.84 -16.02
N SER A 7 49.15 -5.71 -16.91
CA SER A 7 48.41 -5.41 -18.14
C SER A 7 47.07 -4.73 -17.82
N THR A 8 46.69 -3.76 -18.65
CA THR A 8 45.44 -2.99 -18.54
C THR A 8 44.19 -3.88 -18.57
N ALA A 9 44.27 -5.09 -19.12
CA ALA A 9 43.15 -6.04 -19.18
C ALA A 9 42.84 -6.66 -17.81
N GLU A 10 43.86 -6.92 -16.99
CA GLU A 10 43.72 -7.54 -15.67
C GLU A 10 43.07 -6.58 -14.65
N ARG A 11 43.19 -5.28 -14.88
CA ARG A 11 42.57 -4.23 -14.04
C ARG A 11 41.06 -4.16 -14.20
N VAL A 12 40.50 -4.59 -15.33
CA VAL A 12 39.06 -4.50 -15.61
C VAL A 12 38.31 -5.66 -14.95
N GLU A 13 38.91 -6.85 -14.88
CA GLU A 13 38.27 -8.04 -14.31
C GLU A 13 38.08 -7.94 -12.79
N HIS A 14 39.00 -7.29 -12.08
CA HIS A 14 38.88 -7.06 -10.64
C HIS A 14 37.98 -5.86 -10.27
N GLY A 15 37.68 -4.95 -11.20
CA GLY A 15 36.84 -3.77 -10.94
C GLY A 15 35.33 -4.04 -10.99
N VAL A 16 34.90 -5.07 -11.71
CA VAL A 16 33.46 -5.31 -11.98
C VAL A 16 32.80 -6.19 -10.90
N LEU A 17 33.57 -6.95 -10.13
CA LEU A 17 33.05 -7.83 -9.07
C LEU A 17 32.62 -7.08 -7.78
N GLY A 18 32.87 -5.77 -7.67
CA GLY A 18 32.51 -4.97 -6.49
C GLY A 18 31.11 -4.34 -6.52
N VAL A 19 30.45 -4.27 -7.67
CA VAL A 19 29.22 -3.47 -7.83
C VAL A 19 27.94 -4.28 -7.58
N GLY A 20 28.01 -5.62 -7.63
CA GLY A 20 26.83 -6.50 -7.53
C GLY A 20 26.28 -6.73 -6.12
N ALA A 21 27.00 -6.38 -5.05
CA ALA A 21 26.61 -6.73 -3.68
C ALA A 21 25.75 -5.67 -2.96
N ALA A 22 25.47 -4.53 -3.58
CA ALA A 22 24.95 -3.33 -2.90
C ALA A 22 23.43 -3.09 -3.06
N VAL A 23 22.62 -4.11 -3.31
CA VAL A 23 21.16 -3.93 -3.56
C VAL A 23 20.29 -4.32 -2.35
N GLY A 24 20.87 -4.84 -1.27
CA GLY A 24 20.13 -5.35 -0.12
C GLY A 24 20.20 -4.48 1.15
N GLY A 25 19.45 -3.38 1.19
CA GLY A 25 18.98 -2.78 2.45
C GLY A 25 19.87 -1.71 3.10
N GLY A 26 19.31 -0.53 3.38
CA GLY A 26 19.80 0.45 4.36
C GLY A 26 21.00 1.33 3.99
N TRP A 27 21.96 0.84 3.19
CA TRP A 27 23.23 1.54 2.92
C TRP A 27 23.19 2.51 1.73
N ALA A 28 22.11 2.52 0.94
CA ALA A 28 22.02 3.34 -0.27
C ALA A 28 21.82 4.84 0.04
N ALA A 29 21.19 5.19 1.17
CA ALA A 29 20.89 6.56 1.52
C ALA A 29 22.14 7.48 1.57
N PRO A 30 23.24 7.13 2.27
CA PRO A 30 24.44 7.97 2.29
C PRO A 30 25.12 8.06 0.93
N ALA A 31 25.20 6.96 0.17
CA ALA A 31 25.80 6.96 -1.17
C ALA A 31 25.01 7.84 -2.16
N ILE A 32 23.68 7.82 -2.09
CA ILE A 32 22.80 8.67 -2.89
C ILE A 32 22.98 10.15 -2.49
N LEU A 33 23.03 10.44 -1.19
CA LEU A 33 23.25 11.81 -0.68
C LEU A 33 24.64 12.35 -1.06
N GLU A 34 25.67 11.51 -1.05
CA GLU A 34 27.03 11.89 -1.40
C GLU A 34 27.22 12.07 -2.91
N ALA A 35 26.60 11.21 -3.73
CA ALA A 35 26.52 11.37 -5.17
C ALA A 35 25.77 12.66 -5.55
N LEU A 36 24.64 12.94 -4.88
CA LEU A 36 23.89 14.19 -5.02
C LEU A 36 24.72 15.42 -4.62
N GLY A 37 25.50 15.32 -3.55
CA GLY A 37 26.38 16.40 -3.09
C GLY A 37 27.60 16.65 -3.99
N GLN A 38 28.16 15.63 -4.62
CA GLN A 38 29.23 15.79 -5.62
C GLN A 38 28.70 16.36 -6.92
N ALA A 39 27.55 15.87 -7.38
CA ALA A 39 26.82 16.39 -8.52
C ALA A 39 26.46 17.88 -8.38
N SER A 40 25.90 18.27 -7.25
CA SER A 40 25.52 19.67 -6.98
C SER A 40 26.74 20.60 -7.00
N ARG A 41 27.90 20.14 -6.52
CA ARG A 41 29.15 20.91 -6.55
C ARG A 41 29.76 21.09 -7.94
N ARG A 42 29.45 20.21 -8.90
CA ARG A 42 29.90 20.35 -10.29
C ARG A 42 29.10 21.39 -11.08
N GLY A 43 27.95 21.81 -10.57
CA GLY A 43 27.12 22.82 -11.23
C GLY A 43 26.56 22.37 -12.57
N ASP A 44 26.45 21.05 -12.81
CA ASP A 44 25.92 20.50 -14.05
C ASP A 44 24.40 20.72 -14.11
N PRO A 45 23.91 21.65 -14.95
CA PRO A 45 22.48 22.00 -14.99
C PRO A 45 21.62 20.83 -15.45
N ASP A 46 22.17 19.95 -16.30
CA ASP A 46 21.47 18.79 -16.86
C ASP A 46 21.03 17.80 -15.78
N LEU A 47 21.84 17.61 -14.74
CA LEU A 47 21.49 16.69 -13.66
C LEU A 47 20.41 17.26 -12.76
N ILE A 48 20.44 18.57 -12.48
CA ILE A 48 19.36 19.25 -11.73
C ILE A 48 18.03 19.09 -12.49
N VAL A 49 18.05 19.31 -13.81
CA VAL A 49 16.88 19.12 -14.66
C VAL A 49 16.42 17.66 -14.63
N ALA A 50 17.32 16.68 -14.74
CA ALA A 50 16.98 15.26 -14.68
C ALA A 50 16.31 14.87 -13.35
N PHE A 51 16.83 15.36 -12.22
CA PHE A 51 16.21 15.13 -10.91
C PHE A 51 14.84 15.79 -10.79
N MET A 52 14.68 17.02 -11.27
CA MET A 52 13.39 17.70 -11.29
C MET A 52 12.37 16.95 -12.15
N MET A 53 12.77 16.47 -13.33
CA MET A 53 11.92 15.67 -14.21
C MET A 53 11.52 14.34 -13.56
N LEU A 54 12.48 13.64 -12.94
CA LEU A 54 12.20 12.38 -12.23
C LEU A 54 11.22 12.59 -11.08
N PHE A 55 11.43 13.63 -10.27
CA PHE A 55 10.55 13.97 -9.16
C PHE A 55 9.14 14.33 -9.65
N LEU A 56 9.04 15.11 -10.74
CA LEU A 56 7.77 15.47 -11.35
C LEU A 56 7.03 14.25 -11.90
N LEU A 57 7.73 13.36 -12.62
CA LEU A 57 7.17 12.12 -13.14
C LEU A 57 6.68 11.20 -12.01
N PHE A 58 7.47 11.05 -10.95
CA PHE A 58 7.08 10.28 -9.79
C PHE A 58 5.85 10.88 -9.09
N GLY A 59 5.82 12.20 -8.92
CA GLY A 59 4.66 12.92 -8.39
C GLY A 59 3.40 12.72 -9.24
N MET A 60 3.51 12.82 -10.57
CA MET A 60 2.38 12.57 -11.49
C MET A 60 1.90 11.12 -11.44
N MET A 61 2.81 10.15 -11.32
CA MET A 61 2.46 8.74 -11.17
C MET A 61 1.69 8.49 -9.87
N LEU A 62 2.18 9.02 -8.74
CA LEU A 62 1.50 8.90 -7.45
C LEU A 62 0.14 9.61 -7.45
N PHE A 63 0.05 10.78 -8.09
CA PHE A 63 -1.21 11.51 -8.24
C PHE A 63 -2.21 10.71 -9.09
N GLY A 64 -1.78 10.17 -10.23
CA GLY A 64 -2.60 9.30 -11.08
C GLY A 64 -3.10 8.08 -10.31
N LEU A 65 -2.21 7.42 -9.56
CA LEU A 65 -2.58 6.32 -8.68
C LEU A 65 -3.62 6.76 -7.63
N ALA A 66 -3.43 7.88 -6.95
CA ALA A 66 -4.37 8.40 -5.96
C ALA A 66 -5.76 8.69 -6.57
N VAL A 67 -5.81 9.27 -7.77
CA VAL A 67 -7.07 9.51 -8.51
C VAL A 67 -7.73 8.17 -8.89
N SER A 68 -6.96 7.22 -9.41
CA SER A 68 -7.43 5.88 -9.75
C SER A 68 -7.98 5.13 -8.54
N LEU A 69 -7.31 5.23 -7.38
CA LEU A 69 -7.74 4.68 -6.10
C LEU A 69 -9.08 5.27 -5.64
N ARG A 70 -9.23 6.59 -5.75
CA ARG A 70 -10.47 7.30 -5.39
C ARG A 70 -11.62 7.01 -6.36
N GLY A 71 -11.31 6.62 -7.58
CA GLY A 71 -12.28 6.18 -8.58
C GLY A 71 -12.73 4.74 -8.37
N ASN A 72 -12.40 3.90 -9.35
CA ASN A 72 -12.96 2.56 -9.50
C ASN A 72 -12.13 1.46 -8.84
N LEU A 73 -10.88 1.76 -8.43
CA LEU A 73 -9.94 0.74 -7.93
C LEU A 73 -9.96 0.56 -6.41
N GLY A 74 -10.53 1.51 -5.65
CA GLY A 74 -10.57 1.42 -4.19
C GLY A 74 -11.25 0.15 -3.68
N TRP A 75 -12.40 -0.21 -4.26
CA TRP A 75 -13.13 -1.44 -3.88
C TRP A 75 -12.41 -2.73 -4.30
N PRO A 76 -11.95 -2.90 -5.55
CA PRO A 76 -11.11 -4.04 -5.93
C PRO A 76 -9.89 -4.22 -5.02
N LEU A 77 -9.19 -3.15 -4.64
CA LEU A 77 -8.04 -3.26 -3.75
C LEU A 77 -8.44 -3.61 -2.31
N ALA A 78 -9.52 -3.03 -1.80
CA ALA A 78 -10.06 -3.41 -0.50
C ALA A 78 -10.39 -4.91 -0.47
N ARG A 79 -11.06 -5.42 -1.52
CA ARG A 79 -11.53 -6.80 -1.62
C ARG A 79 -10.44 -7.83 -1.93
N TRP A 80 -9.52 -7.52 -2.84
CA TRP A 80 -8.53 -8.48 -3.36
C TRP A 80 -7.16 -8.38 -2.69
N VAL A 81 -6.85 -7.25 -2.07
CA VAL A 81 -5.54 -7.03 -1.42
C VAL A 81 -5.71 -6.88 0.09
N ALA A 82 -6.46 -5.88 0.56
CA ALA A 82 -6.52 -5.58 1.98
C ALA A 82 -7.30 -6.62 2.79
N ALA A 83 -8.41 -7.14 2.25
CA ALA A 83 -9.24 -8.12 2.94
C ALA A 83 -8.54 -9.47 3.14
N PRO A 84 -7.89 -10.10 2.13
CA PRO A 84 -7.15 -11.35 2.33
C PRO A 84 -5.97 -11.21 3.31
N LEU A 85 -5.39 -10.02 3.42
CA LEU A 85 -4.34 -9.71 4.39
C LEU A 85 -4.88 -9.51 5.83
N GLY A 86 -6.20 -9.53 6.03
CA GLY A 86 -6.82 -9.27 7.33
C GLY A 86 -6.61 -7.84 7.84
N ALA A 87 -6.26 -6.89 6.96
CA ALA A 87 -5.97 -5.51 7.29
C ALA A 87 -7.26 -4.66 7.29
N TRP A 88 -8.12 -4.90 8.28
CA TRP A 88 -9.48 -4.34 8.31
C TRP A 88 -9.53 -2.81 8.25
N ARG A 89 -8.61 -2.10 8.92
CA ARG A 89 -8.54 -0.62 8.86
C ARG A 89 -8.24 -0.11 7.46
N SER A 90 -7.28 -0.74 6.78
CA SER A 90 -6.91 -0.39 5.41
C SER A 90 -8.03 -0.72 4.44
N ALA A 91 -8.68 -1.88 4.59
CA ALA A 91 -9.83 -2.26 3.77
C ALA A 91 -11.00 -1.27 3.93
N ALA A 92 -11.35 -0.92 5.18
CA ALA A 92 -12.38 0.06 5.49
C ALA A 92 -12.05 1.45 4.93
N TYR A 93 -10.81 1.92 5.10
CA TYR A 93 -10.35 3.20 4.56
C TYR A 93 -10.43 3.25 3.03
N LEU A 94 -9.97 2.20 2.34
CA LEU A 94 -10.04 2.10 0.88
C LEU A 94 -11.49 2.09 0.38
N ALA A 95 -12.37 1.33 1.05
CA ALA A 95 -13.78 1.25 0.67
C ALA A 95 -14.54 2.54 0.94
N ARG A 96 -14.27 3.25 2.04
CA ARG A 96 -14.89 4.57 2.34
C ARG A 96 -14.72 5.57 1.20
N HIS A 97 -13.59 5.49 0.50
CA HIS A 97 -13.26 6.42 -0.61
C HIS A 97 -13.56 5.85 -1.99
N ALA A 98 -14.08 4.61 -2.08
CA ALA A 98 -14.40 4.00 -3.36
C ALA A 98 -15.72 4.55 -3.92
N ASN A 99 -15.72 4.92 -5.20
CA ASN A 99 -16.90 5.54 -5.82
C ASN A 99 -18.16 4.63 -5.86
N VAL A 100 -17.99 3.30 -5.75
CA VAL A 100 -19.10 2.34 -5.71
C VAL A 100 -19.99 2.51 -4.47
N TRP A 101 -19.45 3.07 -3.38
CA TRP A 101 -20.17 3.27 -2.12
C TRP A 101 -20.62 4.71 -1.90
N LYS A 102 -20.74 5.52 -2.96
CA LYS A 102 -21.03 6.96 -2.83
C LYS A 102 -22.32 7.28 -2.07
N LEU A 103 -23.30 6.37 -2.10
CA LEU A 103 -24.58 6.50 -1.37
C LEU A 103 -24.56 5.90 0.05
N ASP A 104 -23.57 5.06 0.36
CA ASP A 104 -23.39 4.43 1.67
C ASP A 104 -21.89 4.23 1.99
N PRO A 105 -21.11 5.32 2.17
CA PRO A 105 -19.66 5.22 2.32
C PRO A 105 -19.26 4.48 3.59
N GLU A 106 -20.01 4.70 4.67
CA GLU A 106 -19.77 4.06 5.97
C GLU A 106 -20.16 2.58 5.96
N GLY A 107 -21.30 2.22 5.33
CA GLY A 107 -21.66 0.82 5.13
C GLY A 107 -20.66 0.08 4.23
N GLY A 108 -20.16 0.73 3.18
CA GLY A 108 -19.09 0.18 2.33
C GLY A 108 -17.77 -0.04 3.09
N ALA A 109 -17.39 0.91 3.95
CA ALA A 109 -16.24 0.80 4.83
C ALA A 109 -16.39 -0.36 5.82
N ALA A 110 -17.55 -0.44 6.49
CA ALA A 110 -17.86 -1.51 7.43
C ALA A 110 -17.87 -2.88 6.75
N LEU A 111 -18.43 -2.98 5.54
CA LEU A 111 -18.49 -4.20 4.74
C LEU A 111 -17.07 -4.71 4.40
N ALA A 112 -16.20 -3.83 3.93
CA ALA A 112 -14.81 -4.19 3.64
C ALA A 112 -14.04 -4.58 4.91
N GLY A 113 -14.26 -3.87 6.01
CA GLY A 113 -13.70 -4.23 7.32
C GLY A 113 -14.14 -5.62 7.78
N ALA A 114 -15.44 -5.91 7.71
CA ALA A 114 -16.00 -7.21 8.09
C ALA A 114 -15.47 -8.35 7.19
N LEU A 115 -15.37 -8.13 5.88
CA LEU A 115 -14.74 -9.07 4.96
C LEU A 115 -13.28 -9.36 5.33
N ALA A 116 -12.51 -8.33 5.71
CA ALA A 116 -11.13 -8.52 6.15
C ALA A 116 -11.05 -9.32 7.45
N LEU A 117 -11.97 -9.10 8.39
CA LEU A 117 -12.03 -9.90 9.62
C LEU A 117 -12.33 -11.37 9.37
N LEU A 118 -13.18 -11.70 8.38
CA LEU A 118 -13.47 -13.08 8.00
C LEU A 118 -12.26 -13.84 7.43
N HIS A 119 -11.27 -13.13 6.87
CA HIS A 119 -10.04 -13.75 6.36
C HIS A 119 -8.99 -13.98 7.47
N ARG A 120 -9.20 -13.44 8.67
CA ARG A 120 -8.28 -13.69 9.79
C ARG A 120 -8.49 -15.10 10.36
N PRO A 121 -7.41 -15.78 10.79
CA PRO A 121 -7.51 -17.12 11.37
C PRO A 121 -8.17 -17.12 12.76
N LYS A 122 -8.20 -15.98 13.45
CA LYS A 122 -8.82 -15.81 14.76
C LYS A 122 -9.74 -14.58 14.75
N HIS A 123 -10.89 -14.72 15.38
CA HIS A 123 -11.82 -13.60 15.56
C HIS A 123 -11.19 -12.52 16.43
N ASP A 124 -11.23 -11.28 15.94
CA ASP A 124 -10.76 -10.09 16.66
C ASP A 124 -11.97 -9.34 17.21
N VAL A 125 -12.25 -9.55 18.49
CA VAL A 125 -13.42 -9.00 19.20
C VAL A 125 -13.37 -7.47 19.22
N GLU A 126 -12.19 -6.88 19.40
CA GLU A 126 -12.02 -5.44 19.48
C GLU A 126 -12.32 -4.79 18.13
N ALA A 127 -11.76 -5.35 17.05
CA ALA A 127 -12.04 -4.86 15.71
C ALA A 127 -13.52 -5.02 15.32
N ALA A 128 -14.14 -6.15 15.68
CA ALA A 128 -15.56 -6.37 15.44
C ALA A 128 -16.43 -5.37 16.23
N ALA A 129 -16.07 -5.06 17.48
CA ALA A 129 -16.77 -4.05 18.29
C ALA A 129 -16.62 -2.63 17.71
N GLN A 130 -15.42 -2.25 17.26
CA GLN A 130 -15.19 -0.95 16.60
C GLN A 130 -16.03 -0.81 15.34
N LEU A 131 -16.09 -1.84 14.50
CA LEU A 131 -16.92 -1.83 13.29
C LEU A 131 -18.42 -1.82 13.62
N SER A 132 -18.87 -2.57 14.63
CA SER A 132 -20.25 -2.52 15.09
C SER A 132 -20.65 -1.14 15.63
N ALA A 133 -19.77 -0.47 16.38
CA ALA A 133 -20.01 0.89 16.87
C ALA A 133 -20.12 1.88 15.70
N GLN A 134 -19.21 1.79 14.71
CA GLN A 134 -19.26 2.62 13.51
C GLN A 134 -20.58 2.45 12.73
N ILE A 135 -21.08 1.21 12.62
CA ILE A 135 -22.40 0.93 12.02
C ILE A 135 -23.52 1.59 12.84
N ALA A 136 -23.51 1.42 14.17
CA ALA A 136 -24.54 1.96 15.05
C ALA A 136 -24.59 3.50 15.04
N ASP A 137 -23.44 4.16 14.87
CA ASP A 137 -23.33 5.62 14.79
C ASP A 137 -23.79 6.19 13.43
N THR A 138 -24.02 5.34 12.43
CA THR A 138 -24.41 5.77 11.09
C THR A 138 -25.93 5.94 11.00
N THR A 139 -26.40 7.17 10.73
CA THR A 139 -27.83 7.53 10.74
C THR A 139 -28.66 6.79 9.69
N THR A 140 -28.05 6.43 8.56
CA THR A 140 -28.69 5.72 7.44
C THR A 140 -27.81 4.55 7.02
N LEU A 141 -28.23 3.34 7.37
CA LEU A 141 -27.60 2.12 6.86
C LEU A 141 -28.20 1.78 5.49
N GLY A 142 -27.34 1.70 4.46
CA GLY A 142 -27.70 1.09 3.20
C GLY A 142 -27.52 -0.44 3.24
N ALA A 143 -27.69 -1.07 2.06
CA ALA A 143 -27.50 -2.51 1.91
C ALA A 143 -26.09 -2.98 2.30
N ALA A 144 -25.07 -2.13 2.14
CA ALA A 144 -23.70 -2.46 2.51
C ALA A 144 -23.53 -2.58 4.03
N GLY A 145 -24.14 -1.65 4.80
CA GLY A 145 -24.15 -1.73 6.26
C GLY A 145 -24.92 -2.95 6.81
N ILE A 146 -26.03 -3.32 6.16
CA ILE A 146 -26.79 -4.53 6.53
C ILE A 146 -25.93 -5.78 6.28
N ALA A 147 -25.32 -5.88 5.10
CA ALA A 147 -24.41 -6.97 4.79
C ALA A 147 -23.20 -7.02 5.73
N ALA A 148 -22.64 -5.87 6.09
CA ALA A 148 -21.56 -5.77 7.08
C ALA A 148 -21.99 -6.34 8.43
N SER A 149 -23.19 -6.03 8.90
CA SER A 149 -23.75 -6.56 10.15
C SER A 149 -23.86 -8.08 10.11
N GLY A 150 -24.41 -8.64 9.03
CA GLY A 150 -24.49 -10.10 8.83
C GLY A 150 -23.12 -10.77 8.83
N LEU A 151 -22.11 -10.16 8.17
CA LEU A 151 -20.75 -10.69 8.14
C LEU A 151 -20.05 -10.58 9.51
N LEU A 152 -20.33 -9.54 10.30
CA LEU A 152 -19.82 -9.43 11.67
C LEU A 152 -20.41 -10.53 12.56
N LEU A 153 -21.71 -10.83 12.46
CA LEU A 153 -22.31 -11.99 13.14
C LEU A 153 -21.66 -13.30 12.70
N ALA A 154 -21.49 -13.49 11.39
CA ALA A 154 -20.82 -14.67 10.84
C ALA A 154 -19.38 -14.82 11.39
N SER A 155 -18.66 -13.70 11.54
CA SER A 155 -17.29 -13.69 12.08
C SER A 155 -17.22 -14.11 13.55
N ARG A 156 -18.30 -13.93 14.32
CA ARG A 156 -18.44 -14.39 15.72
C ARG A 156 -18.88 -15.85 15.82
N GLY A 157 -19.21 -16.49 14.69
CA GLY A 157 -19.77 -17.84 14.65
C GLY A 157 -21.30 -17.90 14.73
N GLU A 158 -21.98 -16.75 14.79
CA GLU A 158 -23.44 -16.64 14.86
C GLU A 158 -24.07 -16.78 13.46
N ARG A 159 -24.01 -17.99 12.91
CA ARG A 159 -24.40 -18.26 11.51
C ARG A 159 -25.89 -18.07 11.22
N ASP A 160 -26.75 -18.38 12.17
CA ASP A 160 -28.20 -18.27 11.96
C ASP A 160 -28.64 -16.81 11.93
N GLY A 161 -28.14 -15.98 12.86
CA GLY A 161 -28.36 -14.53 12.80
C GLY A 161 -27.76 -13.89 11.55
N ALA A 162 -26.61 -14.37 11.07
CA ALA A 162 -26.03 -13.92 9.81
C ALA A 162 -26.93 -14.25 8.59
N ARG A 163 -27.61 -15.40 8.60
CA ARG A 163 -28.56 -15.80 7.53
C ARG A 163 -29.86 -15.03 7.55
N GLU A 164 -30.32 -14.60 8.71
CA GLU A 164 -31.54 -13.78 8.81
C GLU A 164 -31.33 -12.38 8.23
N LEU A 165 -30.08 -11.86 8.26
CA LEU A 165 -29.74 -10.54 7.75
C LEU A 165 -29.32 -10.52 6.27
N LEU A 166 -28.95 -11.66 5.67
CA LEU A 166 -28.39 -11.77 4.31
C LEU A 166 -29.32 -12.53 3.37
#